data_AF-A0A7W1UG98-F1
#
_entry.id   AF-A0A7W1UG98-F1
#
_cell.length_a   1.000
_cell.length_b   1.000
_cell.length_c   1.000
_cell.angle_alpha   90.00
_cell.angle_beta   90.00
_cell.angle_gamma   90.00
#
_symmetry.space_group_name_H-M   'P 1'
#
loop_
_entity.id
_entity.type
_entity.pdbx_description
1 polymer ?
#
loop_
_entity_poly.entity_id
_entity_poly.type
_entity_poly.pdbx_seq_one_letter_code
_entity_poly.pdbx_strand_id
1 'polypeptide(L)'
;MWPIIAFLITGSGLLGILNKGEAADSRSRTEANCTIGMVKGDAKAECRVPIPNGCSVAQFPGYPEPWVDISKGGGTFCQFNEKQTDWKTSIVGSCQACTTDQCTGRFMVMFNCVNNVPPANPRIPGQK
;
A
#
# COMPACT_ATOMS: atom_id res chain seq x y z
N MET A 1 -48.50 48.26 -38.05
CA MET A 1 -48.49 47.21 -37.00
C MET A 1 -47.75 46.02 -37.61
N TRP A 2 -46.49 45.69 -37.31
CA TRP A 2 -45.48 46.16 -36.35
C TRP A 2 -44.10 45.74 -36.94
N PRO A 3 -43.01 46.50 -36.75
CA PRO A 3 -41.69 46.15 -37.25
C PRO A 3 -40.77 45.65 -36.11
N ILE A 4 -39.66 45.01 -36.51
CA ILE A 4 -38.40 44.79 -35.75
C ILE A 4 -38.51 43.97 -34.45
N ILE A 5 -37.98 42.73 -34.48
CA ILE A 5 -37.25 42.19 -33.33
C ILE A 5 -35.86 41.80 -33.80
N ALA A 6 -34.90 42.61 -33.36
CA ALA A 6 -33.47 42.32 -33.40
C ALA A 6 -33.18 41.13 -32.48
N PHE A 7 -32.48 40.12 -32.99
CA PHE A 7 -31.74 39.19 -32.12
C PHE A 7 -30.26 39.53 -32.22
N LEU A 8 -29.80 40.14 -31.14
CA LEU A 8 -28.42 40.52 -30.91
C LEU A 8 -27.53 39.30 -30.73
N ILE A 9 -26.28 39.55 -31.05
CA ILE A 9 -25.10 38.72 -31.11
C ILE A 9 -24.70 38.17 -29.72
N THR A 10 -23.95 37.05 -29.76
CA THR A 10 -22.94 36.56 -28.79
C THR A 10 -23.35 35.98 -27.45
N GLY A 11 -22.85 34.77 -27.20
CA GLY A 11 -22.64 34.26 -25.84
C GLY A 11 -22.46 32.76 -25.73
N SER A 12 -21.57 32.14 -26.52
CA SER A 12 -21.09 30.78 -26.23
C SER A 12 -20.26 30.78 -24.94
N GLY A 13 -20.94 30.81 -23.79
CA GLY A 13 -20.34 30.55 -22.49
C GLY A 13 -20.37 29.05 -22.23
N LEU A 14 -19.39 28.31 -22.75
CA LEU A 14 -19.05 27.02 -22.15
C LEU A 14 -18.59 27.33 -20.72
N LEU A 15 -19.46 27.10 -19.74
CA LEU A 15 -19.08 26.95 -18.34
C LEU A 15 -18.20 25.70 -18.27
N GLY A 16 -16.91 25.86 -18.57
CA GLY A 16 -15.88 24.93 -18.20
C GLY A 16 -15.88 24.85 -16.68
N ILE A 17 -16.52 23.80 -16.15
CA ILE A 17 -16.30 23.37 -14.78
C ILE A 17 -14.80 23.11 -14.69
N LEU A 18 -14.07 24.06 -14.11
CA LEU A 18 -12.69 23.87 -13.75
C LEU A 18 -12.70 22.86 -12.59
N ASN A 19 -12.70 21.57 -12.94
CA ASN A 19 -12.24 20.54 -12.03
C ASN A 19 -10.80 20.94 -11.72
N LYS A 20 -10.64 21.60 -10.57
CA LYS A 20 -9.36 21.79 -9.92
C LYS A 20 -8.92 20.38 -9.54
N GLY A 21 -8.37 19.64 -10.51
CA GLY A 21 -7.62 18.44 -10.23
C GLY A 21 -6.50 18.88 -9.32
N GLU A 22 -6.65 18.59 -8.03
CA GLU A 22 -5.57 18.65 -7.08
C GLU A 22 -4.38 18.01 -7.78
N ALA A 23 -3.32 18.78 -7.98
CA ALA A 23 -2.10 18.28 -8.58
C ALA A 23 -1.72 17.05 -7.78
N ALA A 24 -1.88 15.87 -8.40
CA ALA A 24 -1.53 14.61 -7.79
C ALA A 24 -0.01 14.66 -7.60
N ASP A 25 0.37 15.05 -6.38
CA ASP A 25 1.71 14.95 -5.84
C ASP A 25 2.20 13.56 -6.25
N SER A 26 3.10 13.49 -7.24
CA SER A 26 3.42 12.25 -7.97
C SER A 26 4.32 11.38 -7.10
N ARG A 27 3.73 10.85 -6.02
CA ARG A 27 4.39 9.93 -5.10
C ARG A 27 4.46 8.58 -5.79
N SER A 28 5.69 8.09 -5.94
CA SER A 28 5.92 6.76 -6.49
C SER A 28 5.39 5.72 -5.50
N ARG A 29 4.58 4.79 -5.98
CA ARG A 29 3.97 3.76 -5.13
C ARG A 29 4.86 2.52 -5.16
N THR A 30 5.32 2.09 -3.98
CA THR A 30 6.29 0.97 -3.83
C THR A 30 5.74 -0.06 -2.86
N GLU A 31 5.99 -1.34 -3.15
CA GLU A 31 5.67 -2.44 -2.24
C GLU A 31 6.90 -2.87 -1.46
N ALA A 32 6.72 -3.16 -0.16
CA ALA A 32 7.67 -3.95 0.60
C ALA A 32 6.95 -5.12 1.29
N ASN A 33 7.70 -6.19 1.57
CA ASN A 33 7.16 -7.38 2.19
C ASN A 33 8.15 -8.05 3.15
N CYS A 34 7.61 -8.85 4.08
CA CYS A 34 8.37 -9.84 4.83
C CYS A 34 7.69 -11.20 4.76
N THR A 35 8.47 -12.28 4.83
CA THR A 35 7.97 -13.65 4.74
C THR A 35 8.45 -14.46 5.94
N ILE A 36 7.57 -15.30 6.46
CA ILE A 36 7.80 -16.27 7.53
C ILE A 36 7.65 -17.66 6.91
N GLY A 37 8.61 -18.54 7.18
CA GLY A 37 8.50 -19.98 6.94
C GLY A 37 8.58 -20.71 8.27
N MET A 38 7.75 -21.73 8.46
CA MET A 38 7.69 -22.56 9.67
C MET A 38 7.46 -24.02 9.30
N VAL A 39 7.85 -24.92 10.20
CA VAL A 39 7.53 -26.35 10.14
C VAL A 39 6.59 -26.74 11.29
N LYS A 40 5.97 -27.93 11.17
CA LYS A 40 5.03 -28.43 12.19
C LYS A 40 5.63 -28.39 13.59
N GLY A 41 4.89 -27.81 14.54
CA GLY A 41 5.31 -27.70 15.93
C GLY A 41 6.16 -26.46 16.22
N ASP A 42 6.61 -25.71 15.21
CA ASP A 42 7.16 -24.38 15.43
C ASP A 42 6.14 -23.52 16.17
N ALA A 43 6.63 -22.78 17.15
CA ALA A 43 5.86 -21.83 17.91
C ALA A 43 5.51 -20.59 17.07
N LYS A 44 4.98 -19.56 17.73
CA LYS A 44 4.70 -18.27 17.09
C LYS A 44 5.98 -17.68 16.47
N ALA A 45 5.87 -17.17 15.24
CA ALA A 45 6.94 -16.46 14.55
C ALA A 45 6.50 -15.04 14.15
N GLU A 46 7.45 -14.11 14.04
CA GLU A 46 7.22 -12.72 13.65
C GLU A 46 8.23 -12.27 12.60
N CYS A 47 7.84 -11.33 11.74
CA CYS A 47 8.74 -10.65 10.81
C CYS A 47 8.43 -9.15 10.75
N ARG A 48 9.42 -8.35 10.35
CA ARG A 48 9.28 -6.91 10.18
C ARG A 48 9.26 -6.56 8.70
N VAL A 49 8.22 -5.86 8.26
CA VAL A 49 8.19 -5.30 6.91
C VAL A 49 9.08 -4.05 6.89
N PRO A 50 10.09 -3.97 6.01
CA PRO A 50 10.97 -2.82 5.96
C PRO A 50 10.21 -1.60 5.42
N ILE A 51 10.31 -0.47 6.12
CA ILE A 51 9.80 0.82 5.64
C ILE A 51 10.92 1.49 4.86
N PRO A 52 10.78 1.71 3.54
CA PRO A 52 11.83 2.36 2.78
C PRO A 52 11.98 3.84 3.18
N ASN A 53 13.21 4.36 3.10
CA ASN A 53 13.50 5.74 3.49
C ASN A 53 12.70 6.75 2.64
N GLY A 54 12.13 7.76 3.30
CA GLY A 54 11.32 8.77 2.61
C GLY A 54 9.96 8.26 2.12
N CYS A 55 9.50 7.12 2.64
CA CYS A 55 8.20 6.57 2.32
C CYS A 55 7.29 6.54 3.55
N SER A 56 5.99 6.67 3.31
CA SER A 56 4.93 6.46 4.30
C SER A 56 4.00 5.36 3.84
N VAL A 57 3.39 4.62 4.77
CA VAL A 57 2.38 3.61 4.41
C VAL A 57 1.26 4.28 3.61
N ALA A 58 0.93 3.68 2.48
CA ALA A 58 -0.17 4.13 1.64
C ALA A 58 -1.50 3.71 2.26
N GLN A 59 -2.53 4.50 2.02
CA GLN A 59 -3.90 4.14 2.35
C GLN A 59 -4.59 3.54 1.14
N PHE A 60 -5.55 2.66 1.37
CA PHE A 60 -6.38 2.16 0.27
C PHE A 60 -7.26 3.31 -0.24
N PRO A 61 -7.36 3.56 -1.57
CA PRO A 61 -8.08 4.72 -2.08
C PRO A 61 -9.53 4.79 -1.58
N GLY A 62 -9.89 5.89 -0.91
CA GLY A 62 -11.22 6.11 -0.34
C GLY A 62 -11.44 5.53 1.06
N TYR A 63 -10.41 4.95 1.68
CA TYR A 63 -10.48 4.26 2.97
C TYR A 63 -9.34 4.75 3.89
N PRO A 64 -9.60 4.95 5.20
CA PRO A 64 -8.56 5.39 6.14
C PRO A 64 -7.53 4.30 6.46
N GLU A 65 -7.87 3.03 6.18
CA GLU A 65 -7.05 1.88 6.52
C GLU A 65 -5.74 1.81 5.69
N PRO A 66 -4.65 1.31 6.30
CA PRO A 66 -3.43 0.97 5.59
C PRO A 66 -3.70 0.02 4.42
N TRP A 67 -3.05 0.29 3.28
CA TRP A 67 -3.08 -0.63 2.15
C TRP A 67 -2.08 -1.76 2.39
N VAL A 68 -2.60 -2.86 2.92
CA VAL A 68 -1.83 -4.04 3.30
C VAL A 68 -2.50 -5.31 2.80
N ASP A 69 -1.71 -6.37 2.68
CA ASP A 69 -2.20 -7.70 2.34
C ASP A 69 -1.43 -8.78 3.13
N ILE A 70 -2.08 -9.92 3.37
CA ILE A 70 -1.51 -11.08 4.05
C ILE A 70 -1.85 -12.33 3.25
N SER A 71 -0.82 -13.01 2.75
CA SER A 71 -0.95 -14.34 2.17
C SER A 71 -0.38 -15.39 3.11
N LYS A 72 -1.00 -16.58 3.16
CA LYS A 72 -0.56 -17.68 4.03
C LYS A 72 -0.71 -19.04 3.35
N GLY A 73 0.16 -19.96 3.73
CA GLY A 73 0.13 -21.37 3.32
C GLY A 73 0.14 -22.30 4.54
N GLY A 74 -0.52 -23.45 4.42
CA GLY A 74 -0.58 -24.45 5.49
C GLY A 74 -1.50 -24.08 6.66
N GLY A 75 -1.39 -24.88 7.73
CA GLY A 75 -2.19 -24.80 8.95
C GLY A 75 -1.62 -23.81 9.96
N THR A 76 -1.64 -22.52 9.61
CA THR A 76 -1.32 -21.41 10.52
C THR A 76 -2.31 -20.26 10.34
N PHE A 77 -2.34 -19.37 11.33
CA PHE A 77 -3.06 -18.10 11.32
C PHE A 77 -2.06 -16.95 11.40
N CYS A 78 -2.15 -16.00 10.46
CA CYS A 78 -1.22 -14.87 10.34
C CYS A 78 -1.99 -13.55 10.35
N GLN A 79 -1.46 -12.56 11.07
CA GLN A 79 -2.01 -11.21 11.16
C GLN A 79 -0.91 -10.17 11.44
N PHE A 80 -1.14 -8.91 11.10
CA PHE A 80 -0.31 -7.83 11.64
C PHE A 80 -0.48 -7.75 13.16
N ASN A 81 0.63 -7.63 13.89
CA ASN A 81 0.61 -7.51 15.34
C ASN A 81 0.31 -6.05 15.70
N GLU A 82 -0.96 -5.74 15.94
CA GLU A 82 -1.43 -4.37 16.25
C GLU A 82 -0.74 -3.74 17.46
N LYS A 83 -0.29 -4.55 18.43
CA LYS A 83 0.39 -4.05 19.63
C LYS A 83 1.83 -3.62 19.36
N GLN A 84 2.48 -4.22 18.37
CA GLN A 84 3.87 -3.92 18.01
C GLN A 84 4.00 -3.11 16.72
N THR A 85 2.90 -2.98 15.97
CA THR A 85 2.86 -2.25 14.71
C THR A 85 2.60 -0.78 14.98
N ASP A 86 3.60 0.03 14.69
CA ASP A 86 3.48 1.46 14.47
C ASP A 86 3.66 1.70 12.97
N TRP A 87 2.58 2.09 12.30
CA TRP A 87 2.54 2.25 10.84
C TRP A 87 3.51 3.31 10.27
N LYS A 88 4.21 4.08 11.13
CA LYS A 88 5.22 5.05 10.71
C LYS A 88 6.64 4.52 10.89
N THR A 89 6.88 3.65 11.88
CA THR A 89 8.24 3.30 12.33
C THR A 89 8.54 1.81 12.36
N SER A 90 7.53 0.95 12.51
CA SER A 90 7.73 -0.49 12.73
C SER A 90 6.50 -1.28 12.36
N ILE A 91 6.54 -2.06 11.28
CA ILE A 91 5.42 -2.91 10.87
C ILE A 91 5.75 -4.36 11.15
N VAL A 92 4.95 -5.03 11.98
CA VAL A 92 5.23 -6.39 12.45
C VAL A 92 4.13 -7.33 11.99
N GLY A 93 4.49 -8.30 11.14
CA GLY A 93 3.66 -9.46 10.83
C GLY A 93 3.92 -10.58 11.83
N SER A 94 2.89 -11.34 12.18
CA SER A 94 3.00 -12.48 13.09
C SER A 94 2.16 -13.66 12.62
N CYS A 95 2.69 -14.86 12.77
CA CYS A 95 1.97 -16.11 12.54
C CYS A 95 1.97 -16.95 13.82
N GLN A 96 0.84 -17.59 14.10
CA GLN A 96 0.69 -18.56 15.19
C GLN A 96 1.40 -19.88 14.86
N ALA A 97 1.42 -20.79 15.83
CA ALA A 97 2.05 -22.09 15.67
C ALA A 97 1.60 -22.84 14.41
N CYS A 98 2.52 -23.58 13.80
CA CYS A 98 2.27 -24.33 12.58
C CYS A 98 1.78 -25.74 12.88
N THR A 99 0.63 -26.12 12.29
CA THR A 99 -0.02 -27.42 12.53
C THR A 99 0.15 -28.43 11.39
N THR A 100 0.58 -27.97 10.21
CA THR A 100 0.92 -28.80 9.05
C THR A 100 2.43 -28.92 8.88
N ASP A 101 2.90 -29.81 8.00
CA ASP A 101 4.34 -30.06 7.81
C ASP A 101 5.13 -28.79 7.44
N GLN A 102 4.52 -27.92 6.64
CA GLN A 102 5.05 -26.60 6.30
C GLN A 102 3.95 -25.55 6.42
N CYS A 103 4.32 -24.38 6.92
CA CYS A 103 3.49 -23.19 6.92
C CYS A 103 4.28 -21.99 6.41
N THR A 104 3.59 -21.07 5.75
CA THR A 104 4.16 -19.80 5.30
C THR A 104 3.23 -18.65 5.61
N GLY A 105 3.81 -17.46 5.81
CA GLY A 105 3.07 -16.20 5.89
C GLY A 105 3.86 -15.11 5.19
N ARG A 106 3.21 -14.31 4.35
CA ARG A 106 3.79 -13.16 3.67
C ARG A 106 2.93 -11.93 3.94
N PHE A 107 3.58 -10.88 4.42
CA PHE A 107 2.96 -9.61 4.78
C PHE A 107 3.44 -8.58 3.79
N MET A 108 2.51 -7.97 3.06
CA MET A 108 2.78 -6.97 2.04
C MET A 108 2.20 -5.62 2.48
N VAL A 109 2.97 -4.56 2.25
CA VAL A 109 2.54 -3.19 2.56
C VAL A 109 2.87 -2.30 1.38
N MET A 110 1.89 -1.52 0.98
CA MET A 110 2.06 -0.49 -0.04
C MET A 110 2.51 0.82 0.60
N PHE A 111 3.45 1.51 -0.02
CA PHE A 111 4.01 2.77 0.45
C PHE A 111 3.91 3.86 -0.62
N ASN A 112 3.72 5.10 -0.18
CA ASN A 112 3.87 6.31 -0.98
C ASN A 112 5.24 6.93 -0.69
N CYS A 113 6.08 7.06 -1.70
CA CYS A 113 7.45 7.56 -1.56
C CYS A 113 7.62 8.90 -2.28
N VAL A 114 8.41 9.81 -1.67
CA VAL A 114 8.68 11.14 -2.24
C VAL A 114 9.71 11.12 -3.39
N ASN A 115 10.31 9.96 -3.68
CA ASN A 115 11.25 9.73 -4.79
C ASN A 115 11.05 8.31 -5.36
N ASN A 116 11.54 8.03 -6.56
CA ASN A 116 11.61 6.66 -7.09
C ASN A 116 12.58 5.82 -6.23
N VAL A 117 12.05 5.18 -5.19
CA VAL A 117 12.83 4.26 -4.35
C VAL A 117 12.98 2.95 -5.12
N PRO A 118 14.21 2.49 -5.40
CA PRO A 118 14.42 1.17 -5.98
C PRO A 118 13.78 0.11 -5.07
N PRO A 119 13.20 -0.96 -5.63
CA PRO A 119 12.66 -2.05 -4.82
C PRO A 119 13.73 -2.54 -3.83
N ALA A 120 13.32 -2.83 -2.60
CA ALA A 120 14.22 -3.30 -1.55
C ALA A 120 14.97 -4.54 -2.04
N ASN A 121 16.25 -4.36 -2.40
CA ASN A 121 17.11 -5.43 -2.87
C ASN A 121 17.43 -6.35 -1.67
N PRO A 122 16.94 -7.61 -1.63
CA PRO A 122 17.42 -8.56 -0.65
C PRO A 122 18.88 -8.82 -0.99
N ARG A 123 19.80 -8.47 -0.09
CA ARG A 123 21.20 -8.89 -0.24
C ARG A 123 21.21 -10.42 -0.29
N ILE A 124 21.43 -10.99 -1.48
CA ILE A 124 21.71 -12.41 -1.65
C ILE A 124 23.14 -12.61 -1.13
N PRO A 125 23.36 -13.40 -0.04
CA PRO A 125 24.70 -13.74 0.38
C PRO A 125 25.31 -14.70 -0.65
N GLY A 126 26.37 -14.29 -1.35
CA GLY A 126 27.24 -15.20 -2.08
C GLY A 126 27.23 -15.13 -3.61
N GLN A 127 27.43 -13.97 -4.22
CA GLN A 127 28.02 -13.94 -5.57
C GLN A 127 29.54 -13.81 -5.44
N LYS A 128 30.23 -14.87 -5.86
CA LYS A 128 31.68 -14.94 -6.08
C LYS A 128 31.93 -14.96 -7.58
#